data_AF-A0AAX0IXD9-F1
#
_entry.id   AF-A0AAX0IXD9-F1
#
_cell.length_a   1.000
_cell.length_b   1.000
_cell.length_c   1.000
_cell.angle_alpha   90.00
_cell.angle_beta   90.00
_cell.angle_gamma   90.00
#
_symmetry.space_group_name_H-M   'P 1'
#
loop_
_entity.id
_entity.type
_entity.pdbx_description
1 polymer ?
#
loop_
_entity_poly.entity_id
_entity_poly.type
_entity_poly.pdbx_seq_one_letter_code
_entity_poly.pdbx_strand_id
1 'polypeptide(L)'
;LFDFLFGKKKENRTVVFGVEEILPNPNDSEDLVVIGLVRGTIHVGDEVIITNLGSDNDKPAKAVISALEDANKGQVKKASGDNVVVTIKDGKKHNVYKGTVLHFEGVSEDDLRASYLYAIINAFFFWQNGKLMDEDRRRFSITDLIEIWRQSIRFCDDSAAQHSHGTHAFYLEKILLLMEQVRATLLTLDEIYAVYSVKTGEPALFISSTRNKDGSLEPAETMVRLIPAAYKEKITYPDEFVLRRIENGPDKDGIQNFLNEVIFLNGAEGIEFISDETSINAKALVKSPDLEGMREVDKPIMNPEVVRCLLMLGQIGNTTTLGKRDRDFLSNLYLNRLTEALKTARFIVPIKVQGELPKPNENGETSFAEDVKYELAMKELKDNKKAVPIFTDWKRFNEEYGDGWRGLLQPLGGPLIPHPVLINGTLYFETGNETKDSE
;
A
#
# COMPACT_ATOMS: atom_id res chain seq x y z
N LEU A 1 20.29 57.23 4.99
CA LEU A 1 19.30 57.70 6.01
C LEU A 1 17.88 57.28 5.64
N PHE A 2 17.42 57.48 4.39
CA PHE A 2 16.09 57.01 3.92
C PHE A 2 15.94 55.48 3.92
N ASP A 3 16.94 54.71 3.47
CA ASP A 3 16.92 53.23 3.53
C ASP A 3 17.08 52.63 4.94
N PHE A 4 17.52 53.45 5.91
CA PHE A 4 17.66 53.05 7.32
C PHE A 4 16.39 53.33 8.13
N LEU A 5 15.60 54.33 7.71
CA LEU A 5 14.36 54.76 8.38
C LEU A 5 13.11 54.07 7.85
N PHE A 6 13.14 53.63 6.59
CA PHE A 6 12.08 52.81 5.99
C PHE A 6 12.71 51.50 5.59
N GLY A 7 12.74 50.54 6.53
CA GLY A 7 13.22 49.19 6.25
C GLY A 7 12.66 48.73 4.90
N LYS A 8 13.53 48.28 3.99
CA LYS A 8 13.12 47.69 2.71
C LYS A 8 11.90 46.84 3.02
N LYS A 9 10.73 47.18 2.46
CA LYS A 9 9.65 46.21 2.35
C LYS A 9 10.34 45.01 1.71
N LYS A 10 10.58 43.94 2.49
CA LYS A 10 10.88 42.64 1.90
C LYS A 10 9.72 42.48 0.92
N GLU A 11 10.01 42.55 -0.39
CA GLU A 11 9.12 41.92 -1.35
C GLU A 11 8.80 40.57 -0.72
N ASN A 12 7.51 40.24 -0.60
CA ASN A 12 7.12 38.93 -0.12
C ASN A 12 7.52 37.95 -1.22
N ARG A 13 8.82 37.63 -1.25
CA ARG A 13 9.46 36.80 -2.25
C ARG A 13 9.09 35.39 -1.84
N THR A 14 8.06 34.87 -2.47
CA THR A 14 7.81 33.45 -2.53
C THR A 14 8.41 32.95 -3.84
N VAL A 15 9.13 31.84 -3.78
CA VAL A 15 9.61 31.11 -4.95
C VAL A 15 9.31 29.65 -4.70
N VAL A 16 8.69 29.03 -5.69
CA VAL A 16 8.56 27.59 -5.81
C VAL A 16 8.80 27.24 -7.26
N PHE A 17 9.75 26.35 -7.51
CA PHE A 17 10.15 25.90 -8.83
C PHE A 17 10.30 24.39 -8.81
N GLY A 18 9.53 23.69 -9.64
CA GLY A 18 9.67 22.24 -9.78
C GLY A 18 10.52 21.90 -11.00
N VAL A 19 11.50 21.00 -10.84
CA VAL A 19 12.39 20.54 -11.91
C VAL A 19 11.64 19.61 -12.85
N GLU A 20 11.47 20.01 -14.11
CA GLU A 20 10.78 19.21 -15.13
C GLU A 20 11.77 18.41 -16.00
N GLU A 21 12.94 18.97 -16.26
CA GLU A 21 14.00 18.30 -17.02
C GLU A 21 15.38 18.79 -16.59
N ILE A 22 16.36 17.89 -16.65
CA ILE A 22 17.78 18.21 -16.42
C ILE A 22 18.45 18.33 -17.79
N LEU A 23 18.99 19.52 -18.06
CA LEU A 23 19.60 19.81 -19.35
C LEU A 23 21.09 19.42 -19.34
N PRO A 24 21.64 18.97 -20.48
CA PRO A 24 23.07 18.74 -20.60
C PRO A 24 23.86 20.01 -20.29
N ASN A 25 24.86 19.90 -19.41
CA ASN A 25 25.79 20.98 -19.12
C ASN A 25 27.09 20.73 -19.93
N PRO A 26 27.36 21.50 -21.01
CA PRO A 26 28.49 21.25 -21.91
C PRO A 26 29.85 21.58 -21.29
N ASN A 27 29.89 22.31 -20.17
CA ASN A 27 31.13 22.81 -19.58
C ASN A 27 31.78 21.84 -18.57
N ASP A 28 31.23 20.63 -18.43
CA ASP A 28 31.65 19.62 -17.44
C ASP A 28 31.84 20.17 -16.02
N SER A 29 31.07 21.21 -15.67
CA SER A 29 31.13 21.83 -14.34
C SER A 29 30.29 21.06 -13.33
N GLU A 30 30.56 21.28 -12.04
CA GLU A 30 29.75 20.77 -10.92
C GLU A 30 28.34 21.36 -10.87
N ASP A 31 28.07 22.40 -11.68
CA ASP A 31 26.77 23.04 -11.75
C ASP A 31 25.76 22.15 -12.48
N LEU A 32 24.50 22.22 -12.04
CA LEU A 32 23.39 21.51 -12.65
C LEU A 32 22.47 22.50 -13.34
N VAL A 33 22.11 22.21 -14.59
CA VAL A 33 21.19 23.03 -15.38
C VAL A 33 19.85 22.32 -15.44
N VAL A 34 18.78 23.00 -15.03
CA VAL A 34 17.43 22.44 -14.95
C VAL A 34 16.42 23.39 -15.58
N ILE A 35 15.29 22.88 -16.05
CA ILE A 35 14.18 23.70 -16.54
C ILE A 35 12.89 23.36 -15.79
N GLY A 36 12.05 24.37 -15.59
CA GLY A 36 10.73 24.20 -14.99
C GLY A 36 9.99 25.53 -14.79
N LEU A 37 8.75 25.42 -14.33
CA LEU A 37 7.90 26.57 -14.06
C LEU A 37 8.28 27.30 -12.76
N VAL A 38 8.55 28.60 -12.86
CA VAL A 38 8.73 29.46 -11.67
C VAL A 38 7.38 30.00 -11.18
N ARG A 39 6.96 29.60 -9.99
CA ARG A 39 5.86 30.25 -9.24
C ARG A 39 6.44 31.26 -8.27
N GLY A 40 6.02 32.52 -8.41
CA GLY A 40 6.63 33.64 -7.70
C GLY A 40 7.82 34.20 -8.46
N THR A 41 8.90 34.59 -7.79
CA THR A 41 9.97 35.38 -8.44
C THR A 41 11.37 35.04 -7.97
N ILE A 42 12.20 34.50 -8.87
CA ILE A 42 13.57 34.05 -8.62
C ILE A 42 14.61 35.01 -9.23
N HIS A 43 15.75 35.18 -8.57
CA HIS A 43 16.88 35.99 -9.01
C HIS A 43 18.18 35.19 -9.02
N VAL A 44 19.13 35.62 -9.85
CA VAL A 44 20.51 35.14 -9.77
C VAL A 44 21.11 35.56 -8.42
N GLY A 45 21.74 34.61 -7.73
CA GLY A 45 22.31 34.78 -6.40
C GLY A 45 21.35 34.44 -5.25
N ASP A 46 20.09 34.10 -5.54
CA ASP A 46 19.15 33.65 -4.51
C ASP A 46 19.61 32.30 -3.93
N GLU A 47 19.50 32.17 -2.60
CA GLU A 47 19.65 30.89 -1.89
C GLU A 47 18.29 30.20 -1.84
N VAL A 48 18.22 28.95 -2.30
CA VAL A 48 17.02 28.12 -2.35
C VAL A 48 17.21 26.84 -1.57
N ILE A 49 16.11 26.28 -1.09
CA ILE A 49 16.01 24.95 -0.50
C ILE A 49 15.62 23.96 -1.60
N ILE A 50 16.37 22.88 -1.70
CA ILE A 50 16.11 21.72 -2.55
C ILE A 50 15.37 20.68 -1.71
N THR A 51 14.17 20.30 -2.14
CA THR A 51 13.35 19.29 -1.46
C THR A 51 12.83 18.25 -2.45
N ASN A 52 13.00 16.97 -2.12
CA ASN A 52 12.48 15.84 -2.88
C ASN A 52 11.24 15.29 -2.16
N LEU A 53 10.05 15.77 -2.53
CA LEU A 53 8.82 15.44 -1.80
C LEU A 53 8.42 13.96 -1.86
N GLY A 54 8.87 13.23 -2.89
CA GLY A 54 8.65 11.80 -3.01
C GLY A 54 9.63 10.94 -2.20
N SER A 55 10.76 11.51 -1.78
CA SER A 55 11.82 10.77 -1.09
C SER A 55 11.65 10.81 0.42
N ASP A 56 11.88 9.66 1.05
CA ASP A 56 11.76 9.48 2.50
C ASP A 56 13.08 9.78 3.23
N ASN A 57 14.19 9.67 2.49
CA ASN A 57 15.54 9.70 3.04
C ASN A 57 16.28 11.01 2.70
N ASP A 58 15.82 11.73 1.67
CA ASP A 58 16.47 12.96 1.27
C ASP A 58 16.15 14.09 2.25
N LYS A 59 17.21 14.68 2.80
CA LYS A 59 17.09 15.87 3.63
C LYS A 59 17.12 17.12 2.75
N PRO A 60 16.35 18.16 3.09
CA PRO A 60 16.43 19.43 2.38
C PRO A 60 17.86 19.97 2.37
N ALA A 61 18.31 20.47 1.22
CA ALA A 61 19.64 21.03 1.04
C ALA A 61 19.55 22.48 0.57
N LYS A 62 20.52 23.32 0.92
CA LYS A 62 20.59 24.70 0.42
C LYS A 62 21.50 24.77 -0.80
N ALA A 63 21.08 25.53 -1.81
CA ALA A 63 21.88 25.80 -3.00
C ALA A 63 21.70 27.24 -3.48
N VAL A 64 22.60 27.71 -4.34
CA VAL A 64 22.57 29.07 -4.87
C VAL A 64 22.32 29.03 -6.37
N ILE A 65 21.44 29.92 -6.85
CA ILE A 65 21.19 30.08 -8.28
C ILE A 65 22.32 30.88 -8.92
N SER A 66 23.09 30.28 -9.82
CA SER A 66 24.22 30.97 -10.49
C SER A 66 23.82 31.63 -11.81
N ALA A 67 22.80 31.14 -12.49
CA ALA A 67 22.30 31.73 -13.73
C ALA A 67 20.80 31.43 -13.94
N LEU A 68 20.14 32.30 -14.70
CA LEU A 68 18.78 32.16 -15.18
C LEU A 68 18.73 32.47 -16.67
N GLU A 69 18.00 31.67 -17.44
CA GLU A 69 17.73 31.94 -18.85
C GLU A 69 16.22 31.77 -19.14
N ASP A 70 15.66 32.80 -19.77
CA ASP A 70 14.29 32.83 -20.26
C ASP A 70 14.31 32.44 -21.75
N ALA A 71 13.41 31.53 -22.15
CA ALA A 71 13.37 30.98 -23.51
C ALA A 71 13.29 32.04 -24.62
N ASN A 72 12.71 33.21 -24.33
CA ASN A 72 12.54 34.30 -25.30
C ASN A 72 13.58 35.42 -25.15
N LYS A 73 14.21 35.56 -23.96
CA LYS A 73 15.09 36.70 -23.63
C LYS A 73 16.55 36.32 -23.44
N GLY A 74 16.88 35.02 -23.46
CA GLY A 74 18.20 34.53 -23.12
C GLY A 74 18.51 34.75 -21.63
N GLN A 75 19.77 35.06 -21.32
CA GLN A 75 20.22 35.20 -19.93
C GLN A 75 19.57 36.41 -19.23
N VAL A 76 18.93 36.16 -18.09
CA VAL A 76 18.22 37.18 -17.29
C VAL A 76 18.73 37.20 -15.85
N LYS A 77 18.52 38.32 -15.13
CA LYS A 77 18.87 38.42 -13.69
C LYS A 77 17.71 38.04 -12.76
N LYS A 78 16.50 37.96 -13.30
CA LYS A 78 15.23 37.77 -12.58
C LYS A 78 14.23 37.08 -13.52
N ALA A 79 13.45 36.14 -13.00
CA ALA A 79 12.36 35.51 -13.73
C ALA A 79 11.13 35.24 -12.84
N SER A 80 9.94 35.18 -13.44
CA SER A 80 8.66 35.04 -12.72
C SER A 80 7.57 34.53 -13.66
N GLY A 81 6.85 33.47 -13.28
CA GLY A 81 5.62 33.05 -13.94
C GLY A 81 5.77 32.28 -15.26
N ASP A 82 7.01 31.99 -15.68
CA ASP A 82 7.33 31.31 -16.93
C ASP A 82 8.19 30.07 -16.68
N ASN A 83 8.33 29.21 -17.70
CA ASN A 83 9.35 28.16 -17.72
C ASN A 83 10.72 28.79 -17.96
N VAL A 84 11.65 28.51 -17.04
CA VAL A 84 12.97 29.17 -16.99
C VAL A 84 14.03 28.10 -16.83
N VAL A 85 15.14 28.27 -17.53
CA VAL A 85 16.35 27.47 -17.29
C VAL A 85 17.08 28.06 -16.11
N VAL A 86 17.31 27.24 -15.08
CA VAL A 86 17.97 27.60 -13.83
C VAL A 86 19.28 26.82 -13.75
N THR A 87 20.39 27.52 -13.54
CA THR A 87 21.66 26.87 -13.18
C THR A 87 21.82 26.92 -11.67
N ILE A 88 21.92 25.73 -11.08
CA ILE A 88 22.17 25.51 -9.65
C ILE A 88 23.67 25.36 -9.49
N LYS A 89 24.28 26.28 -8.74
CA LYS A 89 25.71 26.22 -8.42
C LYS A 89 26.01 24.96 -7.63
N ASP A 90 27.05 24.20 -8.05
CA ASP A 90 27.44 22.94 -7.42
C ASP A 90 26.28 21.91 -7.35
N GLY A 91 25.27 22.05 -8.23
CA GLY A 91 24.02 21.31 -8.19
C GLY A 91 24.17 19.79 -8.25
N LYS A 92 25.22 19.26 -8.89
CA LYS A 92 25.49 17.81 -9.00
C LYS A 92 25.80 17.15 -7.65
N LYS A 93 26.18 17.92 -6.63
CA LYS A 93 26.40 17.42 -5.25
C LYS A 93 25.10 17.12 -4.51
N HIS A 94 23.98 17.59 -5.05
CA HIS A 94 22.65 17.38 -4.49
C HIS A 94 21.91 16.31 -5.31
N ASN A 95 21.03 15.54 -4.66
CA ASN A 95 20.19 14.57 -5.36
C ASN A 95 19.02 15.26 -6.07
N VAL A 96 19.30 16.13 -7.05
CA VAL A 96 18.28 16.78 -7.87
C VAL A 96 17.88 15.85 -9.01
N TYR A 97 16.59 15.67 -9.20
CA TYR A 97 15.98 14.89 -10.27
C TYR A 97 14.62 15.49 -10.68
N LYS A 98 13.96 14.88 -11.66
CA LYS A 98 12.64 15.32 -12.13
C LYS A 98 11.59 15.23 -11.02
N GLY A 99 10.91 16.34 -10.73
CA GLY A 99 10.03 16.50 -9.59
C GLY A 99 10.67 17.19 -8.38
N THR A 100 12.00 17.27 -8.27
CA THR A 100 12.65 18.04 -7.20
C THR A 100 12.14 19.48 -7.17
N VAL A 101 11.86 20.01 -5.98
CA VAL A 101 11.35 21.39 -5.81
C VAL A 101 12.43 22.29 -5.19
N LEU A 102 12.71 23.41 -5.86
CA LEU A 102 13.51 24.52 -5.36
C LEU A 102 12.56 25.57 -4.77
N HIS A 103 12.76 25.97 -3.52
CA HIS A 103 11.86 26.92 -2.87
C HIS A 103 12.54 27.78 -1.81
N PHE A 104 11.88 28.87 -1.40
CA PHE A 104 12.31 29.64 -0.23
C PHE A 104 11.75 29.07 1.08
N GLU A 105 12.35 29.48 2.20
CA GLU A 105 11.84 29.18 3.53
C GLU A 105 10.43 29.78 3.70
N GLY A 106 9.53 29.04 4.37
CA GLY A 106 8.18 29.50 4.69
C GLY A 106 7.12 29.32 3.59
N VAL A 107 7.43 28.60 2.51
CA VAL A 107 6.43 28.18 1.51
C VAL A 107 5.49 27.14 2.12
N SER A 108 4.20 27.21 1.77
CA SER A 108 3.18 26.26 2.25
C SER A 108 3.40 24.84 1.70
N GLU A 109 3.01 23.81 2.45
CA GLU A 109 3.10 22.43 1.98
C GLU A 109 2.26 22.18 0.72
N ASP A 110 1.12 22.85 0.61
CA ASP A 110 0.24 22.79 -0.57
C ASP A 110 0.92 23.35 -1.81
N ASP A 111 1.62 24.49 -1.70
CA ASP A 111 2.36 25.07 -2.82
C ASP A 111 3.54 24.18 -3.25
N LEU A 112 4.26 23.60 -2.29
CA LEU A 112 5.33 22.63 -2.57
C LEU A 112 4.78 21.41 -3.28
N ARG A 113 3.70 20.82 -2.76
CA ARG A 113 3.04 19.66 -3.36
C ARG A 113 2.54 19.97 -4.76
N ALA A 114 1.90 21.13 -4.95
CA ALA A 114 1.38 21.52 -6.26
C ALA A 114 2.48 21.77 -7.29
N SER A 115 3.65 22.27 -6.88
CA SER A 115 4.82 22.43 -7.76
C SER A 115 5.49 21.09 -8.08
N TYR A 116 5.62 20.20 -7.09
CA TYR A 116 6.12 18.85 -7.25
C TYR A 116 5.28 18.04 -8.25
N LEU A 117 3.96 17.98 -8.02
CA LEU A 117 3.04 17.23 -8.88
C LEU A 117 3.01 17.77 -10.30
N TYR A 118 3.04 19.11 -10.45
CA TYR A 118 3.13 19.72 -11.78
C TYR A 118 4.42 19.35 -12.50
N ALA A 119 5.57 19.42 -11.81
CA ALA A 119 6.85 19.16 -12.44
C ALA A 119 7.04 17.69 -12.81
N ILE A 120 6.69 16.77 -11.91
CA ILE A 120 6.88 15.34 -12.16
C ILE A 120 5.96 14.82 -13.27
N ILE A 121 4.73 15.36 -13.37
CA ILE A 121 3.79 14.95 -14.41
C ILE A 121 4.14 15.56 -15.76
N ASN A 122 4.65 16.81 -15.79
CA ASN A 122 5.12 17.43 -17.02
C ASN A 122 6.40 16.74 -17.52
N ALA A 123 7.31 16.37 -16.61
CA ALA A 123 8.46 15.52 -16.92
C ALA A 123 8.03 14.23 -17.61
N PHE A 124 7.06 13.52 -17.04
CA PHE A 124 6.61 12.24 -17.58
C PHE A 124 5.88 12.37 -18.93
N PHE A 125 4.90 13.27 -19.07
CA PHE A 125 4.12 13.35 -20.31
C PHE A 125 4.74 14.21 -21.40
N PHE A 126 5.22 15.41 -21.06
CA PHE A 126 5.73 16.35 -22.05
C PHE A 126 7.16 16.02 -22.47
N TRP A 127 8.07 15.86 -21.50
CA TRP A 127 9.49 15.64 -21.80
C TRP A 127 9.80 14.20 -22.21
N GLN A 128 9.09 13.22 -21.65
CA GLN A 128 9.38 11.80 -21.83
C GLN A 128 8.35 11.04 -22.68
N ASN A 129 7.28 11.70 -23.14
CA ASN A 129 6.20 11.07 -23.91
C ASN A 129 5.62 9.82 -23.22
N GLY A 130 5.49 9.89 -21.89
CA GLY A 130 4.93 8.83 -21.04
C GLY A 130 5.83 7.60 -20.90
N LYS A 131 7.15 7.74 -21.01
CA LYS A 131 8.10 6.62 -20.86
C LYS A 131 9.16 6.96 -19.82
N LEU A 132 9.24 6.14 -18.77
CA LEU A 132 10.34 6.25 -17.81
C LEU A 132 11.67 5.98 -18.52
N MET A 133 12.64 6.86 -18.30
CA MET A 133 14.03 6.70 -18.72
C MET A 133 14.79 5.88 -17.68
N ASP A 134 15.98 5.38 -18.03
CA ASP A 134 16.80 4.57 -17.10
C ASP A 134 17.25 5.36 -15.87
N GLU A 135 17.41 6.67 -16.01
CA GLU A 135 17.66 7.53 -14.84
C GLU A 135 16.44 7.64 -13.93
N ASP A 136 15.24 7.79 -14.47
CA ASP A 136 14.00 7.83 -13.68
C ASP A 136 13.81 6.52 -12.93
N ARG A 137 14.00 5.37 -13.59
CA ARG A 137 13.92 4.05 -12.96
C ARG A 137 14.88 3.87 -11.78
N ARG A 138 16.03 4.58 -11.79
CA ARG A 138 17.02 4.52 -10.72
C ARG A 138 16.75 5.51 -9.59
N ARG A 139 16.13 6.65 -9.88
CA ARG A 139 15.98 7.76 -8.92
C ARG A 139 14.59 7.90 -8.34
N PHE A 140 13.55 7.56 -9.10
CA PHE A 140 12.18 7.72 -8.62
C PHE A 140 11.91 6.76 -7.46
N SER A 141 11.41 7.33 -6.39
CA SER A 141 10.86 6.59 -5.27
C SER A 141 9.54 5.90 -5.66
N ILE A 142 9.05 4.97 -4.84
CA ILE A 142 7.71 4.43 -5.04
C ILE A 142 6.63 5.54 -4.97
N THR A 143 6.84 6.56 -4.13
CA THR A 143 5.94 7.72 -4.02
C THR A 143 5.84 8.48 -5.33
N ASP A 144 6.98 8.75 -5.98
CA ASP A 144 7.05 9.41 -7.27
C ASP A 144 6.24 8.65 -8.32
N LEU A 145 6.43 7.32 -8.38
CA LEU A 145 5.72 6.46 -9.32
C LEU A 145 4.21 6.41 -9.05
N ILE A 146 3.80 6.34 -7.78
CA ILE A 146 2.39 6.35 -7.38
C ILE A 146 1.73 7.68 -7.74
N GLU A 147 2.40 8.82 -7.53
CA GLU A 147 1.84 10.12 -7.89
C GLU A 147 1.72 10.29 -9.40
N ILE A 148 2.71 9.87 -10.18
CA ILE A 148 2.59 9.86 -11.65
C ILE A 148 1.41 8.98 -12.08
N TRP A 149 1.28 7.78 -11.52
CA TRP A 149 0.18 6.87 -11.82
C TRP A 149 -1.19 7.49 -11.48
N ARG A 150 -1.32 8.03 -10.27
CA ARG A 150 -2.55 8.68 -9.80
C ARG A 150 -2.96 9.85 -10.69
N GLN A 151 -2.03 10.73 -11.05
CA GLN A 151 -2.34 11.84 -11.96
C GLN A 151 -2.67 11.33 -13.38
N SER A 152 -2.03 10.25 -13.84
CA SER A 152 -2.32 9.65 -15.14
C SER A 152 -3.76 9.11 -15.23
N ILE A 153 -4.29 8.55 -14.14
CA ILE A 153 -5.69 8.13 -14.06
C ILE A 153 -6.62 9.33 -14.24
N ARG A 154 -6.37 10.44 -13.54
CA ARG A 154 -7.18 11.66 -13.66
C ARG A 154 -7.24 12.19 -15.10
N PHE A 155 -6.11 12.23 -15.80
CA PHE A 155 -6.09 12.62 -17.21
C PHE A 155 -6.82 11.63 -18.12
N CYS A 156 -6.77 10.34 -17.81
CA CYS A 156 -7.51 9.30 -18.51
C CYS A 156 -9.02 9.53 -18.38
N ASP A 157 -9.50 9.77 -17.16
CA ASP A 157 -10.91 10.03 -16.87
C ASP A 157 -11.43 11.31 -17.54
N ASP A 158 -10.66 12.40 -17.44
CA ASP A 158 -10.99 13.67 -18.11
C ASP A 158 -11.09 13.50 -19.64
N SER A 159 -10.18 12.70 -20.22
CA SER A 159 -10.18 12.40 -21.66
C SER A 159 -11.37 11.56 -22.09
N ALA A 160 -11.80 10.60 -21.25
CA ALA A 160 -13.00 9.80 -21.48
C ALA A 160 -14.25 10.67 -21.44
N ALA A 161 -14.37 11.56 -20.45
CA ALA A 161 -15.48 12.50 -20.33
C ALA A 161 -15.58 13.44 -21.55
N GLN A 162 -14.44 13.84 -22.11
CA GLN A 162 -14.35 14.67 -23.31
C GLN A 162 -14.48 13.89 -24.64
N HIS A 163 -14.78 12.58 -24.59
CA HIS A 163 -14.95 11.70 -25.76
C HIS A 163 -13.74 11.65 -26.71
N SER A 164 -12.52 11.88 -26.18
CA SER A 164 -11.27 11.86 -26.95
C SER A 164 -10.59 10.48 -26.89
N HIS A 165 -11.12 9.50 -27.63
CA HIS A 165 -10.69 8.10 -27.57
C HIS A 165 -9.18 7.88 -27.81
N GLY A 166 -8.54 8.67 -28.69
CA GLY A 166 -7.10 8.57 -28.94
C GLY A 166 -6.24 8.97 -27.75
N THR A 167 -6.71 9.91 -26.94
CA THR A 167 -6.01 10.41 -25.74
C THR A 167 -6.23 9.46 -24.56
N HIS A 168 -7.43 8.87 -24.44
CA HIS A 168 -7.72 7.86 -23.43
C HIS A 168 -6.85 6.60 -23.57
N ALA A 169 -6.77 6.04 -24.78
CA ALA A 169 -5.93 4.85 -25.03
C ALA A 169 -4.45 5.12 -24.73
N PHE A 170 -3.97 6.33 -25.05
CA PHE A 170 -2.62 6.77 -24.73
C PHE A 170 -2.35 6.72 -23.22
N TYR A 171 -3.20 7.35 -22.39
CA TYR A 171 -3.00 7.35 -20.95
C TYR A 171 -3.11 5.96 -20.31
N LEU A 172 -4.05 5.14 -20.79
CA LEU A 172 -4.21 3.77 -20.29
C LEU A 172 -2.97 2.90 -20.54
N GLU A 173 -2.36 2.99 -21.72
CA GLU A 173 -1.09 2.31 -22.00
C GLU A 173 0.01 2.73 -21.02
N LYS A 174 0.08 4.03 -20.69
CA LYS A 174 1.11 4.55 -19.78
C LYS A 174 0.89 4.11 -18.35
N ILE A 175 -0.37 4.04 -17.92
CA ILE A 175 -0.76 3.49 -16.62
C ILE A 175 -0.29 2.05 -16.48
N LEU A 176 -0.49 1.19 -17.49
CA LEU A 176 -0.05 -0.21 -17.44
C LEU A 176 1.47 -0.35 -17.27
N LEU A 177 2.26 0.47 -17.99
CA LEU A 177 3.71 0.50 -17.84
C LEU A 177 4.15 0.99 -16.45
N LEU A 178 3.46 1.99 -15.89
CA LEU A 178 3.73 2.49 -14.54
C LEU A 178 3.41 1.43 -13.48
N MET A 179 2.31 0.68 -13.63
CA MET A 179 1.94 -0.39 -12.69
C MET A 179 3.02 -1.47 -12.61
N GLU A 180 3.61 -1.86 -13.74
CA GLU A 180 4.72 -2.82 -13.76
C GLU A 180 5.94 -2.28 -13.00
N GLN A 181 6.29 -1.01 -13.19
CA GLN A 181 7.40 -0.39 -12.49
C GLN A 181 7.11 -0.20 -10.99
N VAL A 182 5.89 0.17 -10.60
CA VAL A 182 5.47 0.27 -9.20
C VAL A 182 5.61 -1.08 -8.51
N ARG A 183 5.14 -2.16 -9.15
CA ARG A 183 5.30 -3.54 -8.63
C ARG A 183 6.77 -3.90 -8.46
N ALA A 184 7.60 -3.66 -9.46
CA ALA A 184 9.03 -3.96 -9.39
C ALA A 184 9.71 -3.18 -8.26
N THR A 185 9.35 -1.90 -8.10
CA THR A 185 9.92 -1.02 -7.07
C THR A 185 9.48 -1.45 -5.67
N LEU A 186 8.19 -1.78 -5.48
CA LEU A 186 7.61 -2.23 -4.21
C LEU A 186 8.42 -3.36 -3.57
N LEU A 187 8.81 -4.37 -4.36
CA LEU A 187 9.51 -5.55 -3.85
C LEU A 187 10.98 -5.26 -3.47
N THR A 188 11.52 -4.12 -3.88
CA THR A 188 12.91 -3.71 -3.60
C THR A 188 13.05 -2.73 -2.45
N LEU A 189 11.94 -2.18 -1.94
CA LEU A 189 11.95 -1.21 -0.85
C LEU A 189 12.60 -1.79 0.41
N ASP A 190 13.16 -0.92 1.24
CA ASP A 190 13.63 -1.32 2.58
C ASP A 190 12.45 -1.47 3.55
N GLU A 191 11.47 -0.56 3.46
CA GLU A 191 10.27 -0.57 4.27
C GLU A 191 9.06 -0.01 3.51
N ILE A 192 7.87 -0.44 3.92
CA ILE A 192 6.59 0.17 3.57
C ILE A 192 5.65 0.07 4.77
N TYR A 193 4.61 0.89 4.85
CA TYR A 193 3.63 0.81 5.94
C TYR A 193 2.36 0.17 5.43
N ALA A 194 1.74 -0.69 6.23
CA ALA A 194 0.42 -1.23 5.94
C ALA A 194 -0.56 -0.75 7.00
N VAL A 195 -1.82 -0.56 6.60
CA VAL A 195 -2.89 -0.20 7.53
C VAL A 195 -3.45 -1.47 8.16
N TYR A 196 -3.49 -1.50 9.49
CA TYR A 196 -4.02 -2.61 10.28
C TYR A 196 -5.31 -2.18 10.97
N SER A 197 -6.25 -3.12 11.12
CA SER A 197 -7.40 -2.90 12.00
C SER A 197 -6.95 -3.09 13.45
N VAL A 198 -7.26 -2.12 14.31
CA VAL A 198 -6.98 -2.24 15.76
C VAL A 198 -7.79 -3.38 16.35
N LYS A 199 -9.02 -3.60 15.86
CA LYS A 199 -9.92 -4.64 16.36
C LYS A 199 -9.42 -6.03 16.02
N THR A 200 -9.13 -6.29 14.73
CA THR A 200 -8.71 -7.63 14.29
C THR A 200 -7.22 -7.86 14.45
N GLY A 201 -6.43 -6.81 14.69
CA GLY A 201 -4.97 -6.84 14.79
C GLY A 201 -4.23 -7.30 13.53
N GLU A 202 -4.97 -7.50 12.44
CA GLU A 202 -4.55 -7.96 11.12
C GLU A 202 -4.57 -6.79 10.13
N PRO A 203 -3.88 -6.91 8.98
CA PRO A 203 -3.99 -5.94 7.89
C PRO A 203 -5.45 -5.69 7.53
N ALA A 204 -5.85 -4.43 7.52
CA ALA A 204 -7.23 -4.05 7.29
C ALA A 204 -7.62 -4.31 5.83
N LEU A 205 -8.77 -4.96 5.65
CA LEU A 205 -9.38 -5.14 4.33
C LEU A 205 -10.29 -3.96 4.01
N PHE A 206 -9.88 -3.12 3.06
CA PHE A 206 -10.67 -2.03 2.53
C PHE A 206 -11.57 -2.53 1.40
N ILE A 207 -12.77 -1.96 1.31
CA ILE A 207 -13.71 -2.25 0.25
C ILE A 207 -14.36 -0.97 -0.22
N SER A 208 -14.26 -0.68 -1.51
CA SER A 208 -15.09 0.34 -2.15
C SER A 208 -16.40 -0.29 -2.61
N SER A 209 -17.42 0.52 -2.88
CA SER A 209 -18.71 0.01 -3.34
C SER A 209 -19.35 0.99 -4.30
N THR A 210 -19.90 0.45 -5.38
CA THR A 210 -20.65 1.22 -6.37
C THR A 210 -22.13 1.10 -6.05
N ARG A 211 -22.84 2.23 -6.02
CA ARG A 211 -24.30 2.22 -5.92
C ARG A 211 -24.90 2.24 -7.32
N ASN A 212 -25.62 1.18 -7.66
CA ASN A 212 -26.33 1.06 -8.92
C ASN A 212 -27.53 2.02 -8.98
N LYS A 213 -28.04 2.25 -10.20
CA LYS A 213 -29.18 3.16 -10.43
C LYS A 213 -30.45 2.77 -9.67
N ASP A 214 -30.62 1.48 -9.40
CA ASP A 214 -31.73 0.92 -8.61
C ASP A 214 -31.52 1.03 -7.09
N GLY A 215 -30.37 1.59 -6.66
CA GLY A 215 -30.00 1.74 -5.26
C GLY A 215 -29.30 0.53 -4.66
N SER A 216 -29.15 -0.58 -5.39
CA SER A 216 -28.38 -1.74 -4.93
C SER A 216 -26.90 -1.38 -4.76
N LEU A 217 -26.25 -2.03 -3.79
CA LEU A 217 -24.83 -1.84 -3.51
C LEU A 217 -24.05 -2.99 -4.10
N GLU A 218 -23.07 -2.66 -4.94
CA GLU A 218 -22.14 -3.62 -5.54
C GLU A 218 -20.76 -3.44 -4.89
N PRO A 219 -20.37 -4.34 -3.97
CA PRO A 219 -19.07 -4.27 -3.32
C PRO A 219 -17.96 -4.67 -4.30
N ALA A 220 -16.87 -3.91 -4.28
CA ALA A 220 -15.66 -4.20 -5.03
C ALA A 220 -14.82 -5.29 -4.35
N GLU A 221 -13.64 -5.54 -4.92
CA GLU A 221 -12.62 -6.41 -4.36
C GLU A 221 -12.07 -5.84 -3.03
N THR A 222 -11.68 -6.74 -2.13
CA THR A 222 -11.09 -6.42 -0.82
C THR A 222 -9.59 -6.18 -0.92
N MET A 223 -9.13 -4.98 -0.55
CA MET A 223 -7.74 -4.55 -0.73
C MET A 223 -7.03 -4.32 0.61
N VAL A 224 -5.74 -4.63 0.69
CA VAL A 224 -4.88 -4.13 1.77
C VAL A 224 -4.26 -2.81 1.36
N ARG A 225 -4.34 -1.81 2.25
CA ARG A 225 -3.78 -0.48 1.98
C ARG A 225 -2.32 -0.38 2.42
N LEU A 226 -1.47 -0.02 1.47
CA LEU A 226 -0.05 0.27 1.66
C LEU A 226 0.22 1.78 1.58
N ILE A 227 1.15 2.25 2.39
CA ILE A 227 1.51 3.66 2.56
C ILE A 227 3.02 3.79 2.43
N PRO A 228 3.52 4.48 1.39
CA PRO A 228 4.93 4.87 1.31
C PRO A 228 5.35 5.69 2.52
N ALA A 229 6.62 5.63 2.95
CA ALA A 229 7.01 6.31 4.18
C ALA A 229 6.82 7.84 4.08
N ALA A 230 6.88 8.41 2.87
CA ALA A 230 6.65 9.83 2.56
C ALA A 230 5.28 10.32 3.02
N TYR A 231 4.33 9.39 3.17
CA TYR A 231 2.94 9.65 3.50
C TYR A 231 2.55 9.24 4.92
N LYS A 232 3.40 8.51 5.65
CA LYS A 232 3.01 7.94 6.95
C LYS A 232 2.56 8.99 7.97
N GLU A 233 3.18 10.18 7.95
CA GLU A 233 2.86 11.30 8.85
C GLU A 233 1.82 12.26 8.25
N LYS A 234 1.54 12.14 6.95
CA LYS A 234 0.62 13.01 6.21
C LYS A 234 -0.81 12.48 6.16
N ILE A 235 -1.03 11.23 6.54
CA ILE A 235 -2.34 10.58 6.51
C ILE A 235 -2.78 10.34 7.94
N THR A 236 -3.95 10.90 8.28
CA THR A 236 -4.63 10.60 9.55
C THR A 236 -5.64 9.49 9.31
N TYR A 237 -5.58 8.46 10.15
CA TYR A 237 -6.55 7.38 10.16
C TYR A 237 -7.52 7.53 11.34
N PRO A 238 -8.77 7.08 11.19
CA PRO A 238 -9.64 6.86 12.34
C PRO A 238 -9.01 5.90 13.36
N ASP A 239 -9.39 6.03 14.64
CA ASP A 239 -8.84 5.24 15.76
C ASP A 239 -9.00 3.71 15.61
N GLU A 240 -9.89 3.27 14.71
CA GLU A 240 -10.09 1.85 14.38
C GLU A 240 -8.94 1.26 13.54
N PHE A 241 -8.01 2.10 13.07
CA PHE A 241 -6.86 1.71 12.25
C PHE A 241 -5.53 2.21 12.83
N VAL A 242 -4.46 1.47 12.53
CA VAL A 242 -3.09 1.83 12.89
C VAL A 242 -2.14 1.50 11.75
N LEU A 243 -1.14 2.36 11.52
CA LEU A 243 -0.06 2.06 10.58
C LEU A 243 0.98 1.17 11.27
N ARG A 244 1.37 0.09 10.60
CA ARG A 244 2.51 -0.74 11.01
C ARG A 244 3.55 -0.80 9.90
N ARG A 245 4.81 -0.73 10.29
CA ARG A 245 5.94 -0.88 9.39
C ARG A 245 6.09 -2.34 8.97
N ILE A 246 6.27 -2.56 7.68
CA ILE A 246 6.66 -3.82 7.04
C ILE A 246 8.09 -3.63 6.55
N GLU A 247 9.02 -4.37 7.13
CA GLU A 247 10.43 -4.36 6.75
C GLU A 247 10.70 -5.44 5.71
N ASN A 248 11.50 -5.13 4.69
CA ASN A 248 11.91 -6.13 3.71
C ASN A 248 13.05 -7.03 4.21
N GLY A 249 13.70 -6.61 5.30
CA GLY A 249 14.80 -7.34 5.94
C GLY A 249 16.08 -7.40 5.08
N PRO A 250 17.14 -8.02 5.62
CA PRO A 250 18.42 -8.20 4.91
C PRO A 250 18.28 -9.08 3.66
N ASP A 251 17.40 -10.08 3.70
CA ASP A 251 17.19 -11.06 2.64
C ASP A 251 16.27 -10.57 1.51
N LYS A 252 15.70 -9.35 1.65
CA LYS A 252 14.86 -8.68 0.65
C LYS A 252 13.60 -9.45 0.24
N ASP A 253 13.06 -10.22 1.16
CA ASP A 253 11.85 -11.03 0.98
C ASP A 253 10.71 -10.65 1.93
N GLY A 254 10.95 -9.81 2.94
CA GLY A 254 9.96 -9.48 3.97
C GLY A 254 8.68 -8.84 3.40
N ILE A 255 8.80 -7.96 2.39
CA ILE A 255 7.65 -7.36 1.71
C ILE A 255 6.91 -8.42 0.88
N GLN A 256 7.64 -9.28 0.15
CA GLN A 256 7.03 -10.36 -0.62
C GLN A 256 6.30 -11.36 0.28
N ASN A 257 6.87 -11.70 1.43
CA ASN A 257 6.29 -12.58 2.43
C ASN A 257 5.01 -11.98 3.02
N PHE A 258 5.03 -10.68 3.35
CA PHE A 258 3.84 -9.95 3.76
C PHE A 258 2.72 -10.00 2.70
N LEU A 259 3.06 -9.74 1.42
CA LEU A 259 2.10 -9.79 0.33
C LEU A 259 1.50 -11.19 0.15
N ASN A 260 2.33 -12.23 0.22
CA ASN A 260 1.88 -13.62 0.15
C ASN A 260 0.94 -13.96 1.30
N GLU A 261 1.24 -13.51 2.51
CA GLU A 261 0.41 -13.73 3.68
C GLU A 261 -0.96 -13.06 3.54
N VAL A 262 -0.99 -11.76 3.22
CA VAL A 262 -2.27 -11.06 3.16
C VAL A 262 -3.18 -11.58 2.04
N ILE A 263 -2.59 -12.06 0.94
CA ILE A 263 -3.34 -12.61 -0.19
C ILE A 263 -3.76 -14.07 0.08
N PHE A 264 -2.82 -14.96 0.39
CA PHE A 264 -3.08 -16.39 0.45
C PHE A 264 -3.60 -16.87 1.81
N LEU A 265 -3.30 -16.16 2.89
CA LEU A 265 -3.79 -16.51 4.24
C LEU A 265 -4.95 -15.61 4.68
N ASN A 266 -4.89 -14.29 4.42
CA ASN A 266 -5.93 -13.36 4.88
C ASN A 266 -7.03 -13.12 3.84
N GLY A 267 -6.80 -13.54 2.59
CA GLY A 267 -7.79 -13.47 1.51
C GLY A 267 -7.97 -12.09 0.89
N ALA A 268 -6.99 -11.20 1.01
CA ALA A 268 -6.97 -9.96 0.25
C ALA A 268 -6.94 -10.25 -1.26
N GLU A 269 -7.78 -9.54 -2.02
CA GLU A 269 -7.88 -9.67 -3.48
C GLU A 269 -6.89 -8.78 -4.22
N GLY A 270 -6.16 -7.94 -3.48
CA GLY A 270 -5.09 -7.10 -3.99
C GLY A 270 -4.59 -6.12 -2.95
N ILE A 271 -3.89 -5.11 -3.44
CA ILE A 271 -3.39 -3.99 -2.64
C ILE A 271 -3.85 -2.67 -3.25
N GLU A 272 -3.86 -1.64 -2.43
CA GLU A 272 -4.03 -0.26 -2.86
C GLU A 272 -3.00 0.64 -2.19
N PHE A 273 -2.53 1.67 -2.89
CA PHE A 273 -1.60 2.65 -2.35
C PHE A 273 -2.35 3.92 -1.98
N ILE A 274 -2.36 4.33 -0.71
CA ILE A 274 -3.00 5.58 -0.23
C ILE A 274 -4.54 5.58 -0.36
N SER A 275 -5.08 5.24 -1.54
CA SER A 275 -6.49 5.14 -1.92
C SER A 275 -6.69 4.06 -3.01
N ASP A 276 -7.95 3.71 -3.27
CA ASP A 276 -8.40 2.72 -4.25
C ASP A 276 -8.07 3.06 -5.71
N GLU A 277 -7.92 4.36 -6.03
CA GLU A 277 -7.46 4.87 -7.34
C GLU A 277 -6.19 4.13 -7.83
N THR A 278 -5.25 3.85 -6.93
CA THR A 278 -3.97 3.22 -7.25
C THR A 278 -3.92 1.81 -6.66
N SER A 279 -4.69 0.90 -7.25
CA SER A 279 -4.86 -0.49 -6.83
C SER A 279 -4.26 -1.51 -7.81
N ILE A 280 -3.74 -2.61 -7.26
CA ILE A 280 -3.16 -3.74 -8.00
C ILE A 280 -3.81 -5.03 -7.50
N ASN A 281 -4.49 -5.74 -8.41
CA ASN A 281 -5.08 -7.04 -8.11
C ASN A 281 -3.99 -8.09 -7.79
N ALA A 282 -4.29 -9.01 -6.88
CA ALA A 282 -3.40 -10.08 -6.44
C ALA A 282 -2.78 -10.86 -7.60
N LYS A 283 -3.54 -11.16 -8.67
CA LYS A 283 -3.05 -11.89 -9.85
C LYS A 283 -1.93 -11.17 -10.58
N ALA A 284 -1.91 -9.84 -10.52
CA ALA A 284 -0.85 -9.02 -11.10
C ALA A 284 0.33 -8.82 -10.14
N LEU A 285 0.16 -9.12 -8.85
CA LEU A 285 1.14 -8.85 -7.80
C LEU A 285 1.98 -10.08 -7.43
N VAL A 286 1.32 -11.21 -7.21
CA VAL A 286 1.95 -12.44 -6.70
C VAL A 286 1.61 -13.62 -7.61
N LYS A 287 2.57 -14.53 -7.76
CA LYS A 287 2.34 -15.80 -8.45
C LYS A 287 1.64 -16.75 -7.50
N SER A 288 0.49 -17.30 -7.91
CA SER A 288 -0.15 -18.37 -7.16
C SER A 288 0.81 -19.54 -6.91
N PRO A 289 0.74 -20.19 -5.74
CA PRO A 289 1.48 -21.42 -5.49
C PRO A 289 1.20 -22.44 -6.61
N ASP A 290 2.26 -23.06 -7.11
CA ASP A 290 2.11 -24.15 -8.07
C ASP A 290 1.70 -25.41 -7.31
N LEU A 291 0.44 -25.80 -7.49
CA LEU A 291 -0.16 -26.97 -6.86
C LEU A 291 -0.41 -28.10 -7.87
N GLU A 292 0.05 -27.94 -9.11
CA GLU A 292 -0.16 -28.93 -10.16
C GLU A 292 0.60 -30.23 -9.83
N GLY A 293 -0.07 -31.37 -9.98
CA GLY A 293 0.49 -32.69 -9.65
C GLY A 293 0.60 -33.00 -8.15
N MET A 294 0.31 -32.07 -7.25
CA MET A 294 0.20 -32.36 -5.81
C MET A 294 -1.09 -33.15 -5.53
N ARG A 295 -1.00 -34.17 -4.68
CA ARG A 295 -2.19 -34.82 -4.14
C ARG A 295 -2.97 -33.81 -3.30
N GLU A 296 -4.29 -33.89 -3.27
CA GLU A 296 -5.13 -32.98 -2.47
C GLU A 296 -4.71 -32.94 -0.99
N VAL A 297 -4.18 -34.04 -0.46
CA VAL A 297 -3.71 -34.13 0.94
C VAL A 297 -2.35 -33.52 1.20
N ASP A 298 -1.55 -33.31 0.15
CA ASP A 298 -0.23 -32.66 0.25
C ASP A 298 -0.32 -31.14 0.01
N LYS A 299 -1.43 -30.65 -0.56
CA LYS A 299 -1.62 -29.22 -0.80
C LYS A 299 -1.57 -28.46 0.54
N PRO A 300 -0.87 -27.32 0.60
CA PRO A 300 -0.86 -26.48 1.80
C PRO A 300 -2.28 -26.09 2.18
N ILE A 301 -2.63 -26.27 3.45
CA ILE A 301 -3.93 -25.84 3.95
C ILE A 301 -3.94 -24.32 4.11
N MET A 302 -4.87 -23.69 3.40
CA MET A 302 -5.14 -22.25 3.45
C MET A 302 -6.65 -22.07 3.25
N ASN A 303 -7.31 -21.31 4.13
CA ASN A 303 -8.72 -20.94 3.98
C ASN A 303 -8.89 -19.42 3.85
N PRO A 304 -8.32 -18.77 2.81
CA PRO A 304 -8.35 -17.31 2.67
C PRO A 304 -9.77 -16.74 2.66
N GLU A 305 -10.75 -17.45 2.09
CA GLU A 305 -12.15 -17.02 2.08
C GLU A 305 -12.74 -16.93 3.49
N VAL A 306 -12.47 -17.94 4.32
CA VAL A 306 -12.93 -17.98 5.71
C VAL A 306 -12.31 -16.81 6.47
N VAL A 307 -11.00 -16.62 6.34
CA VAL A 307 -10.29 -15.53 7.03
C VAL A 307 -10.78 -14.17 6.57
N ARG A 308 -10.91 -13.94 5.26
CA ARG A 308 -11.48 -12.70 4.71
C ARG A 308 -12.84 -12.39 5.30
N CYS A 309 -13.75 -13.37 5.33
CA CYS A 309 -15.08 -13.13 5.88
C CYS A 309 -15.04 -12.80 7.36
N LEU A 310 -14.21 -13.48 8.15
CA LEU A 310 -14.04 -13.18 9.58
C LEU A 310 -13.46 -11.78 9.82
N LEU A 311 -12.46 -11.37 9.02
CA LEU A 311 -11.86 -10.04 9.10
C LEU A 311 -12.89 -8.96 8.72
N MET A 312 -13.62 -9.15 7.61
CA MET A 312 -14.64 -8.21 7.17
C MET A 312 -15.77 -8.07 8.19
N LEU A 313 -16.29 -9.18 8.72
CA LEU A 313 -17.31 -9.15 9.78
C LEU A 313 -16.82 -8.42 11.03
N GLY A 314 -15.57 -8.69 11.45
CA GLY A 314 -14.92 -7.99 12.56
C GLY A 314 -14.86 -6.48 12.34
N GLN A 315 -14.41 -6.05 11.16
CA GLN A 315 -14.23 -4.64 10.79
C GLN A 315 -15.55 -3.89 10.57
N ILE A 316 -16.49 -4.44 9.79
CA ILE A 316 -17.76 -3.79 9.41
C ILE A 316 -18.60 -3.46 10.65
N GLY A 317 -18.63 -4.36 11.65
CA GLY A 317 -19.40 -4.14 12.88
C GLY A 317 -18.99 -2.85 13.61
N ASN A 318 -17.72 -2.47 13.54
CA ASN A 318 -17.14 -1.37 14.32
C ASN A 318 -16.90 -0.09 13.54
N THR A 319 -16.94 -0.09 12.21
CA THR A 319 -16.58 1.12 11.47
C THR A 319 -17.63 2.23 11.64
N THR A 320 -17.16 3.45 11.90
CA THR A 320 -18.03 4.64 11.93
C THR A 320 -18.22 5.27 10.54
N THR A 321 -17.49 4.78 9.54
CA THR A 321 -17.47 5.36 8.18
C THR A 321 -18.64 4.91 7.31
N LEU A 322 -19.29 3.79 7.67
CA LEU A 322 -20.44 3.26 6.95
C LEU A 322 -21.76 3.61 7.62
N GLY A 323 -22.71 4.09 6.80
CA GLY A 323 -24.11 4.24 7.19
C GLY A 323 -24.75 2.89 7.53
N LYS A 324 -25.72 2.87 8.46
CA LYS A 324 -26.35 1.64 8.99
C LYS A 324 -26.79 0.66 7.89
N ARG A 325 -27.45 1.15 6.84
CA ARG A 325 -27.97 0.30 5.75
C ARG A 325 -26.86 -0.48 5.04
N ASP A 326 -25.76 0.19 4.72
CA ASP A 326 -24.66 -0.41 3.97
C ASP A 326 -23.88 -1.37 4.89
N ARG A 327 -23.74 -1.03 6.18
CA ARG A 327 -23.21 -1.93 7.20
C ARG A 327 -24.02 -3.22 7.31
N ASP A 328 -25.34 -3.12 7.46
CA ASP A 328 -26.24 -4.28 7.59
C ASP A 328 -26.18 -5.15 6.33
N PHE A 329 -26.13 -4.54 5.14
CA PHE A 329 -25.98 -5.26 3.87
C PHE A 329 -24.66 -6.02 3.81
N LEU A 330 -23.53 -5.35 4.06
CA LEU A 330 -22.21 -5.98 3.99
C LEU A 330 -22.03 -7.07 5.06
N SER A 331 -22.50 -6.84 6.29
CA SER A 331 -22.50 -7.87 7.33
C SER A 331 -23.25 -9.13 6.91
N ASN A 332 -24.46 -8.99 6.36
CA ASN A 332 -25.23 -10.13 5.87
C ASN A 332 -24.55 -10.83 4.68
N LEU A 333 -23.97 -10.06 3.75
CA LEU A 333 -23.22 -10.61 2.63
C LEU A 333 -22.05 -11.48 3.10
N TYR A 334 -21.21 -10.96 4.00
CA TYR A 334 -20.05 -11.70 4.49
C TYR A 334 -20.40 -12.85 5.43
N LEU A 335 -21.52 -12.77 6.15
CA LEU A 335 -22.03 -13.91 6.92
C LEU A 335 -22.49 -15.05 6.00
N ASN A 336 -23.18 -14.72 4.90
CA ASN A 336 -23.57 -15.71 3.89
C ASN A 336 -22.35 -16.32 3.21
N ARG A 337 -21.35 -15.50 2.82
CA ARG A 337 -20.10 -15.98 2.23
C ARG A 337 -19.31 -16.86 3.20
N LEU A 338 -19.24 -16.49 4.48
CA LEU A 338 -18.62 -17.32 5.51
C LEU A 338 -19.31 -18.68 5.59
N THR A 339 -20.65 -18.70 5.62
CA THR A 339 -21.43 -19.94 5.68
C THR A 339 -21.13 -20.86 4.50
N GLU A 340 -21.02 -20.32 3.28
CA GLU A 340 -20.63 -21.11 2.11
C GLU A 340 -19.18 -21.58 2.18
N ALA A 341 -18.25 -20.72 2.60
CA ALA A 341 -16.83 -21.06 2.73
C ALA A 341 -16.59 -22.18 3.74
N LEU A 342 -17.33 -22.19 4.86
CA LEU A 342 -17.21 -23.20 5.91
C LEU A 342 -17.64 -24.61 5.45
N LYS A 343 -18.48 -24.75 4.41
CA LYS A 343 -18.94 -26.06 3.91
C LYS A 343 -17.81 -26.86 3.26
N THR A 344 -16.82 -26.20 2.69
CA THR A 344 -15.72 -26.82 1.95
C THR A 344 -14.37 -26.66 2.64
N ALA A 345 -14.28 -25.79 3.65
CA ALA A 345 -13.07 -25.57 4.42
C ALA A 345 -12.63 -26.82 5.22
N ARG A 346 -11.32 -26.99 5.32
CA ARG A 346 -10.68 -27.95 6.22
C ARG A 346 -9.82 -27.19 7.22
N PHE A 347 -9.78 -27.64 8.46
CA PHE A 347 -9.05 -26.96 9.52
C PHE A 347 -8.02 -27.89 10.13
N ILE A 348 -6.93 -27.29 10.61
CA ILE A 348 -5.95 -28.00 11.43
C ILE A 348 -6.50 -28.05 12.85
N VAL A 349 -6.70 -29.25 13.37
CA VAL A 349 -7.10 -29.52 14.75
C VAL A 349 -5.86 -29.92 15.57
N PRO A 350 -5.51 -29.18 16.64
CA PRO A 350 -4.39 -29.55 17.50
C PRO A 350 -4.69 -30.79 18.32
N ILE A 351 -3.79 -31.75 18.22
CA ILE A 351 -3.84 -33.02 18.95
C ILE A 351 -2.48 -33.36 19.55
N LYS A 352 -2.48 -33.98 20.72
CA LYS A 352 -1.35 -34.72 21.30
C LYS A 352 -1.67 -36.20 21.29
N VAL A 353 -0.78 -37.01 20.76
CA VAL A 353 -0.93 -38.47 20.75
C VAL A 353 0.12 -39.08 21.67
N GLN A 354 -0.29 -40.05 22.49
CA GLN A 354 0.64 -40.83 23.30
C GLN A 354 1.32 -41.87 22.40
N GLY A 355 2.59 -41.62 22.05
CA GLY A 355 3.37 -42.48 21.15
C GLY A 355 3.54 -41.88 19.75
N GLU A 356 3.83 -42.72 18.76
CA GLU A 356 3.96 -42.29 17.37
C GLU A 356 2.59 -42.10 16.72
N LEU A 357 2.43 -41.01 15.94
CA LEU A 357 1.25 -40.79 15.13
C LEU A 357 1.19 -41.86 14.03
N PRO A 358 0.06 -42.55 13.82
CA PRO A 358 -0.09 -43.47 12.70
C PRO A 358 0.21 -42.74 11.38
N LYS A 359 0.91 -43.41 10.46
CA LYS A 359 1.20 -42.82 9.16
C LYS A 359 -0.09 -42.73 8.33
N PRO A 360 -0.33 -41.62 7.62
CA PRO A 360 -1.46 -41.52 6.71
C PRO A 360 -1.39 -42.59 5.61
N ASN A 361 -2.54 -43.07 5.14
CA ASN A 361 -2.65 -43.95 3.98
C ASN A 361 -2.39 -43.19 2.66
N GLU A 362 -2.52 -43.86 1.51
CA GLU A 362 -2.32 -43.25 0.18
C GLU A 362 -3.27 -42.07 -0.10
N ASN A 363 -4.44 -42.07 0.54
CA ASN A 363 -5.46 -41.02 0.48
C ASN A 363 -5.26 -39.93 1.55
N GLY A 364 -4.17 -39.98 2.34
CA GLY A 364 -3.85 -39.06 3.42
C GLY A 364 -4.74 -39.20 4.67
N GLU A 365 -5.47 -40.30 4.80
CA GLU A 365 -6.31 -40.57 5.97
C GLU A 365 -5.50 -41.24 7.06
N THR A 366 -5.69 -40.80 8.30
CA THR A 366 -5.07 -41.39 9.49
C THR A 366 -6.14 -42.11 10.29
N SER A 367 -6.03 -43.43 10.43
CA SER A 367 -6.92 -44.24 11.26
C SER A 367 -6.27 -44.49 12.62
N PHE A 368 -7.01 -44.21 13.68
CA PHE A 368 -6.61 -44.52 15.05
C PHE A 368 -7.16 -45.89 15.44
N ALA A 369 -6.29 -46.79 15.90
CA ALA A 369 -6.73 -48.01 16.56
C ALA A 369 -7.39 -47.67 17.93
N GLU A 370 -8.26 -48.54 18.44
CA GLU A 370 -9.04 -48.29 19.67
C GLU A 370 -8.18 -47.99 20.91
N ASP A 371 -6.91 -48.39 20.91
CA ASP A 371 -5.96 -48.22 22.00
C ASP A 371 -5.11 -46.93 21.92
N VAL A 372 -5.22 -46.16 20.83
CA VAL A 372 -4.46 -44.91 20.69
C VAL A 372 -5.08 -43.81 21.56
N LYS A 373 -4.34 -43.42 22.60
CA LYS A 373 -4.71 -42.32 23.48
C LYS A 373 -4.27 -40.98 22.90
N TYR A 374 -5.20 -40.05 22.82
CA TYR A 374 -4.93 -38.69 22.39
C TYR A 374 -5.64 -37.64 23.25
N GLU A 375 -5.12 -36.42 23.20
CA GLU A 375 -5.67 -35.22 23.83
C GLU A 375 -5.93 -34.18 22.74
N LEU A 376 -7.12 -33.56 22.78
CA LEU A 376 -7.46 -32.41 21.95
C LEU A 376 -7.20 -31.12 22.72
N ALA A 377 -6.71 -30.10 22.01
CA ALA A 377 -6.66 -28.77 22.59
C ALA A 377 -8.09 -28.27 22.89
N MET A 378 -8.27 -27.65 24.04
CA MET A 378 -9.53 -27.02 24.43
C MET A 378 -9.21 -25.65 25.03
N LYS A 379 -9.93 -24.61 24.58
CA LYS A 379 -9.93 -23.28 25.21
C LYS A 379 -11.24 -23.05 25.94
N GLU A 380 -11.15 -22.40 27.08
CA GLU A 380 -12.33 -21.94 27.82
C GLU A 380 -12.80 -20.59 27.24
N LEU A 381 -14.08 -20.51 26.91
CA LEU A 381 -14.75 -19.31 26.44
C LEU A 381 -15.26 -18.48 27.63
N LYS A 382 -15.67 -17.22 27.37
CA LYS A 382 -16.19 -16.29 28.39
C LYS A 382 -17.41 -16.83 29.17
N ASP A 383 -18.15 -17.77 28.61
CA ASP A 383 -19.32 -18.42 29.23
C ASP A 383 -18.99 -19.76 29.92
N ASN A 384 -17.70 -20.01 30.19
CA ASN A 384 -17.14 -21.26 30.72
C ASN A 384 -17.40 -22.49 29.84
N LYS A 385 -17.87 -22.32 28.58
CA LYS A 385 -17.89 -23.43 27.62
C LYS A 385 -16.48 -23.69 27.14
N LYS A 386 -16.19 -24.94 26.80
CA LYS A 386 -14.92 -25.31 26.17
C LYS A 386 -15.11 -25.40 24.66
N ALA A 387 -14.22 -24.77 23.90
CA ALA A 387 -14.19 -24.83 22.46
C ALA A 387 -12.89 -25.47 21.96
N VAL A 388 -12.99 -26.18 20.84
CA VAL A 388 -11.81 -26.69 20.14
C VAL A 388 -11.22 -25.56 19.29
N PRO A 389 -9.96 -25.14 19.50
CA PRO A 389 -9.28 -24.23 18.60
C PRO A 389 -8.96 -24.95 17.30
N ILE A 390 -9.32 -24.34 16.18
CA ILE A 390 -9.09 -24.89 14.83
C ILE A 390 -8.45 -23.83 13.95
N PHE A 391 -7.52 -24.22 13.07
CA PHE A 391 -6.70 -23.25 12.33
C PHE A 391 -6.91 -23.34 10.83
N THR A 392 -6.87 -22.18 10.16
CA THR A 392 -7.03 -22.05 8.72
C THR A 392 -5.75 -22.33 7.93
N ASP A 393 -4.60 -22.32 8.61
CA ASP A 393 -3.28 -22.45 8.01
C ASP A 393 -2.24 -22.85 9.05
N TRP A 394 -1.13 -23.41 8.57
CA TRP A 394 -0.03 -23.90 9.42
C TRP A 394 0.70 -22.79 10.16
N LYS A 395 0.73 -21.56 9.61
CA LYS A 395 1.41 -20.44 10.26
C LYS A 395 0.75 -20.14 11.61
N ARG A 396 -0.56 -19.90 11.60
CA ARG A 396 -1.34 -19.63 12.83
C ARG A 396 -1.36 -20.81 13.80
N PHE A 397 -1.42 -22.04 13.27
CA PHE A 397 -1.29 -23.23 14.11
C PHE A 397 0.06 -23.26 14.85
N ASN A 398 1.16 -23.01 14.15
CA ASN A 398 2.51 -23.09 14.72
C ASN A 398 2.79 -21.96 15.72
N GLU A 399 2.23 -20.77 15.49
CA GLU A 399 2.33 -19.63 16.41
C GLU A 399 1.73 -19.95 17.79
N GLU A 400 0.69 -20.79 17.85
CA GLU A 400 0.00 -21.12 19.10
C GLU A 400 0.37 -22.50 19.68
N TYR A 401 0.47 -23.52 18.84
CA TYR A 401 0.58 -24.93 19.25
C TYR A 401 1.87 -25.63 18.80
N GLY A 402 2.82 -24.94 18.17
CA GLY A 402 3.98 -25.55 17.49
C GLY A 402 4.63 -26.74 18.22
N ASP A 403 5.32 -26.49 19.35
CA ASP A 403 6.07 -27.54 20.04
C ASP A 403 5.18 -28.50 20.83
N GLY A 404 5.28 -29.79 20.51
CA GLY A 404 4.62 -30.87 21.23
C GLY A 404 3.18 -31.15 20.83
N TRP A 405 2.60 -30.37 19.92
CA TRP A 405 1.32 -30.71 19.28
C TRP A 405 1.52 -31.15 17.83
N ARG A 406 0.50 -31.82 17.30
CA ARG A 406 0.37 -32.20 15.89
C ARG A 406 -0.92 -31.64 15.35
N GLY A 407 -0.96 -31.39 14.05
CA GLY A 407 -2.16 -30.92 13.36
C GLY A 407 -2.83 -32.05 12.56
N LEU A 408 -4.13 -32.24 12.76
CA LEU A 408 -4.95 -33.13 11.92
C LEU A 408 -5.95 -32.30 11.10
N LEU A 409 -6.03 -32.57 9.80
CA LEU A 409 -6.94 -31.86 8.91
C LEU A 409 -8.35 -32.45 8.96
N GLN A 410 -9.34 -31.62 9.29
CA GLN A 410 -10.75 -32.04 9.33
C GLN A 410 -11.71 -30.97 8.79
N PRO A 411 -12.80 -31.39 8.12
CA PRO A 411 -13.90 -30.48 7.83
C PRO A 411 -14.60 -30.04 9.12
N LEU A 412 -15.30 -28.91 9.07
CA LEU A 412 -16.15 -28.49 10.18
C LEU A 412 -17.20 -29.59 10.50
N GLY A 413 -17.36 -29.92 11.78
CA GLY A 413 -18.23 -31.03 12.21
C GLY A 413 -17.59 -32.43 12.07
N GLY A 414 -16.30 -32.51 11.77
CA GLY A 414 -15.54 -33.77 11.81
C GLY A 414 -15.48 -34.39 13.22
N PRO A 415 -15.09 -35.68 13.35
CA PRO A 415 -15.14 -36.41 14.61
C PRO A 415 -14.35 -35.78 15.78
N LEU A 416 -13.28 -35.02 15.49
CA LEU A 416 -12.50 -34.32 16.53
C LEU A 416 -12.84 -32.84 16.66
N ILE A 417 -13.90 -32.37 15.99
CA ILE A 417 -14.40 -31.00 16.08
C ILE A 417 -15.81 -31.03 16.70
N PRO A 418 -15.94 -31.35 18.01
CA PRO A 418 -17.19 -31.09 18.72
C PRO A 418 -17.44 -29.58 18.82
N HIS A 419 -18.69 -29.16 18.65
CA HIS A 419 -19.08 -27.78 18.91
C HIS A 419 -19.08 -27.48 20.43
N PRO A 420 -18.70 -26.26 20.85
CA PRO A 420 -18.31 -25.09 20.04
C PRO A 420 -16.86 -25.15 19.51
N VAL A 421 -16.55 -24.33 18.50
CA VAL A 421 -15.21 -24.22 17.89
C VAL A 421 -14.71 -22.78 17.93
N LEU A 422 -13.40 -22.60 17.95
CA LEU A 422 -12.74 -21.29 17.86
C LEU A 422 -11.81 -21.27 16.66
N ILE A 423 -12.16 -20.54 15.60
CA ILE A 423 -11.35 -20.44 14.38
C ILE A 423 -10.20 -19.46 14.61
N ASN A 424 -8.98 -19.90 14.33
CA ASN A 424 -7.71 -19.17 14.45
C ASN A 424 -7.33 -18.67 15.84
N GLY A 425 -8.13 -18.95 16.88
CA GLY A 425 -7.72 -18.79 18.28
C GLY A 425 -7.28 -17.39 18.72
N THR A 426 -7.32 -16.40 17.83
CA THR A 426 -6.58 -15.15 17.96
C THR A 426 -7.17 -14.28 19.05
N LEU A 427 -6.27 -13.74 19.88
CA LEU A 427 -6.45 -12.73 20.94
C LEU A 427 -7.28 -11.49 20.53
N TYR A 428 -7.52 -11.28 19.23
CA TYR A 428 -8.09 -10.05 18.69
C TYR A 428 -9.60 -9.87 18.95
N PHE A 429 -10.36 -10.96 19.07
CA PHE A 429 -11.77 -10.87 19.50
C PHE A 429 -11.92 -10.62 21.00
N GLU A 430 -10.89 -10.90 21.81
CA GLU A 430 -10.96 -10.76 23.26
C GLU A 430 -10.71 -9.32 23.74
N THR A 431 -9.83 -8.57 23.07
CA THR A 431 -9.45 -7.21 23.50
C THR A 431 -10.38 -6.10 22.99
N GLY A 432 -11.23 -6.35 21.99
CA GLY A 432 -12.07 -5.32 21.36
C GLY A 432 -13.60 -5.53 21.41
N ASN A 433 -14.08 -6.71 21.80
CA ASN A 433 -15.51 -7.01 21.93
C ASN A 433 -15.88 -7.23 23.41
N GLU A 434 -16.21 -6.12 24.08
CA GLU A 434 -17.06 -6.12 25.27
C GLU A 434 -18.56 -6.19 24.92
N THR A 435 -18.90 -6.32 23.63
CA THR A 435 -20.29 -6.45 23.16
C THR A 435 -20.63 -7.89 22.78
N LYS A 436 -21.88 -8.26 23.05
CA LYS A 436 -22.53 -9.58 22.93
C LYS A 436 -22.47 -10.25 21.54
N ASP A 437 -21.83 -9.65 20.54
CA ASP A 437 -21.90 -10.10 19.14
C ASP A 437 -20.76 -11.05 18.74
N SER A 438 -19.95 -11.52 19.71
CA SER A 438 -18.90 -12.52 19.48
C SER A 438 -19.34 -13.97 19.77
N GLU A 439 -20.64 -14.22 19.96
CA GLU A 439 -21.21 -15.56 20.11
C GLU A 439 -21.55 -16.19 18.75
#